data_AF-A0A376W954-F1
#
_entry.id   AF-A0A376W954-F1
#
_cell.length_a   1.000
_cell.length_b   1.000
_cell.length_c   1.000
_cell.angle_alpha   90.00
_cell.angle_beta   90.00
_cell.angle_gamma   90.00
#
_symmetry.space_group_name_H-M   'P 1'
#
loop_
_entity.id
_entity.type
_entity.pdbx_description
1 polymer ?
#
loop_
_entity_poly.entity_id
_entity_poly.type
_entity_poly.pdbx_seq_one_letter_code
_entity_poly.pdbx_strand_id
1 'polypeptide(L)'
;MSEIKSLVTAEAVKEVLRSEEVRSALKQQLRQNLEARLDAEVDSILDELLGAQPEPSPELLPEPQAEDVTTENGDIQPEPPVTDMTDTQPESGTML
;
A
#
# COMPACT_ATOMS: atom_id res chain seq x y z
N MET A 1 40.48 -30.11 46.09
CA MET A 1 39.04 -29.84 45.99
C MET A 1 38.62 -30.22 44.59
N SER A 2 37.85 -31.29 44.40
CA SER A 2 37.42 -31.72 43.06
C SER A 2 36.16 -30.96 42.68
N GLU A 3 36.26 -30.05 41.71
CA GLU A 3 35.12 -29.43 41.06
C GLU A 3 34.42 -30.50 40.20
N ILE A 4 33.41 -31.16 40.78
CA ILE A 4 32.53 -32.04 40.03
C ILE A 4 31.66 -31.12 39.18
N LYS A 5 31.99 -30.98 37.88
CA LYS A 5 31.08 -30.40 36.89
C LYS A 5 29.79 -31.23 36.92
N SER A 6 28.73 -30.66 37.50
CA SER A 6 27.39 -31.25 37.50
C SER A 6 27.00 -31.59 36.07
N LEU A 7 26.83 -32.88 35.79
CA LEU A 7 26.47 -33.35 34.46
C LEU A 7 24.99 -33.00 34.25
N VAL A 8 24.72 -32.07 33.33
CA VAL A 8 23.33 -31.74 32.94
C VAL A 8 22.74 -32.96 32.27
N THR A 9 21.77 -33.60 32.92
CA THR A 9 21.08 -34.78 32.40
C THR A 9 19.91 -34.35 31.51
N ALA A 10 19.54 -35.18 30.53
CA ALA A 10 18.39 -34.91 29.68
C ALA A 10 17.09 -34.73 30.47
N GLU A 11 16.96 -35.39 31.63
CA GLU A 11 15.79 -35.27 32.49
C GLU A 11 15.73 -33.90 33.19
N ALA A 12 16.87 -33.39 33.66
CA ALA A 12 16.95 -32.02 34.21
C ALA A 12 16.58 -30.97 33.15
N VAL A 13 16.99 -31.17 31.90
CA VAL A 13 16.61 -30.27 30.79
C VAL A 13 15.09 -30.33 30.53
N LYS A 14 14.49 -31.52 30.53
CA LYS A 14 13.03 -31.67 30.34
C LYS A 14 12.23 -30.99 31.46
N GLU A 15 12.72 -31.04 32.69
CA GLU A 15 12.08 -30.37 33.83
C GLU A 15 12.08 -28.85 33.64
N VAL A 16 13.22 -28.28 33.24
CA VAL A 16 13.33 -26.84 32.92
C VAL A 16 12.43 -26.45 31.74
N LEU A 17 12.35 -27.26 30.69
CA LEU A 17 11.46 -27.01 29.55
C LEU A 17 9.96 -27.06 29.91
N ARG A 18 9.60 -27.77 30.99
CA ARG A 18 8.23 -27.80 31.53
C ARG A 18 7.92 -26.63 32.45
N SER A 19 8.92 -25.82 32.82
CA SER A 19 8.73 -24.65 33.66
C SER A 19 7.76 -23.66 33.04
N GLU A 20 7.03 -22.94 33.89
CA GLU A 20 6.03 -21.98 33.45
C GLU A 20 6.68 -20.81 32.70
N GLU A 21 7.85 -20.36 33.13
CA GLU A 21 8.64 -19.32 32.47
C GLU A 21 9.01 -19.72 31.03
N VAL A 22 9.59 -20.90 30.83
CA VAL A 22 9.96 -21.37 29.48
C VAL A 22 8.72 -21.56 28.60
N ARG A 23 7.63 -22.09 29.16
CA ARG A 23 6.37 -22.24 28.42
C ARG A 23 5.76 -20.88 28.07
N SER A 24 5.86 -19.89 28.95
CA SER A 24 5.37 -18.53 28.72
C SER A 24 6.17 -17.84 27.63
N ALA A 25 7.50 -17.89 27.71
CA ALA A 25 8.41 -17.36 26.70
C ALA A 25 8.16 -18.00 25.32
N LEU A 26 8.04 -19.33 25.26
CA LEU A 26 7.75 -20.04 24.02
C LEU A 26 6.40 -19.64 23.41
N LYS A 27 5.36 -19.50 24.24
CA LYS A 27 4.05 -19.01 23.78
C LYS A 27 4.13 -17.59 23.25
N GLN A 28 4.86 -16.71 23.92
CA GLN A 28 5.04 -15.32 23.50
C GLN A 28 5.76 -15.25 22.16
N GLN A 29 6.87 -15.99 22.02
CA GLN A 29 7.62 -16.07 20.76
C GLN A 29 6.76 -16.63 19.63
N LEU A 30 5.97 -17.67 19.90
CA LEU A 30 5.06 -18.25 18.92
C LEU A 30 4.00 -17.24 18.46
N ARG A 31 3.41 -16.47 19.38
CA ARG A 31 2.43 -15.43 19.03
C ARG A 31 3.06 -14.37 18.13
N GLN A 32 4.22 -13.83 18.51
CA GLN A 32 4.92 -12.83 17.71
C GLN A 32 5.28 -13.35 16.32
N ASN A 33 5.71 -14.60 16.21
CA ASN A 33 6.03 -15.19 14.91
C ASN A 33 4.78 -15.36 14.03
N LEU A 34 3.66 -15.79 14.62
CA LEU A 34 2.41 -15.94 13.88
C LEU A 34 1.85 -14.58 13.45
N GLU A 35 1.89 -13.57 14.32
CA GLU A 35 1.45 -12.21 14.04
C GLU A 35 2.22 -11.62 12.86
N ALA A 36 3.56 -11.63 12.92
CA ALA A 36 4.39 -11.12 11.82
C ALA A 36 4.15 -11.83 10.49
N ARG A 37 3.85 -13.13 10.52
CA ARG A 37 3.53 -13.91 9.31
C ARG A 37 2.13 -13.59 8.78
N LEU A 38 1.17 -13.39 9.67
CA LEU A 38 -0.18 -13.01 9.29
C LEU A 38 -0.21 -11.60 8.69
N ASP A 39 0.50 -10.65 9.28
CA ASP A 39 0.60 -9.29 8.75
C ASP A 39 1.17 -9.32 7.32
N ALA A 40 2.28 -10.01 7.10
CA ALA A 40 2.87 -10.14 5.78
C ALA A 40 1.97 -10.86 4.77
N GLU A 41 1.23 -11.88 5.20
CA GLU A 41 0.27 -12.59 4.34
C GLU A 41 -0.92 -11.69 3.97
N VAL A 42 -1.42 -10.90 4.94
CA VAL A 42 -2.48 -9.93 4.69
C VAL A 42 -2.03 -8.88 3.70
N ASP A 43 -0.85 -8.29 3.88
CA ASP A 43 -0.27 -7.33 2.95
C ASP A 43 -0.14 -7.94 1.55
N SER A 44 0.38 -9.17 1.43
CA SER A 44 0.50 -9.88 0.16
C SER A 44 -0.86 -10.10 -0.52
N ILE A 45 -1.89 -10.48 0.24
CA ILE A 45 -3.25 -10.68 -0.28
C ILE A 45 -3.85 -9.33 -0.71
N LEU A 46 -3.63 -8.27 0.05
CA LEU A 46 -4.11 -6.94 -0.30
C LEU A 46 -3.45 -6.43 -1.59
N ASP A 47 -2.15 -6.63 -1.75
CA ASP A 47 -1.43 -6.31 -2.99
C ASP A 47 -1.97 -7.11 -4.18
N GLU A 48 -2.27 -8.39 -4.00
CA GLU A 48 -2.88 -9.23 -5.05
C GLU A 48 -4.29 -8.75 -5.42
N LEU A 49 -5.13 -8.44 -4.42
CA LEU A 49 -6.52 -8.02 -4.64
C LEU A 49 -6.64 -6.61 -5.20
N LEU A 50 -5.79 -5.68 -4.76
CA LEU A 50 -5.78 -4.29 -5.22
C LEU A 50 -5.05 -4.15 -6.57
N GLY A 51 -4.20 -5.12 -6.92
CA GLY A 51 -3.31 -5.05 -8.07
C GLY A 51 -2.20 -4.02 -7.89
N ALA A 52 -1.27 -3.98 -8.85
CA ALA A 52 -0.19 -2.99 -8.82
C ALA A 52 -0.77 -1.58 -8.85
N GLN A 53 -0.50 -0.78 -7.82
CA GLN A 53 -0.78 0.65 -7.87
C GLN A 53 0.04 1.25 -9.03
N PRO A 54 -0.58 2.01 -9.95
CA PRO A 54 0.16 2.69 -10.97
C PRO A 54 1.17 3.62 -10.28
N GLU A 55 2.45 3.43 -10.58
CA GLU A 55 3.50 4.37 -10.19
C GLU A 55 3.06 5.78 -10.59
N PRO A 56 3.23 6.80 -9.72
CA PRO A 56 2.93 8.17 -10.10
C PRO A 56 3.73 8.47 -11.35
N SER A 57 3.03 8.67 -12.47
CA SER A 57 3.67 9.00 -13.73
C SER A 57 4.56 10.21 -13.48
N PRO A 58 5.84 10.20 -13.90
CA PRO A 58 6.68 11.37 -13.71
C PRO A 58 5.93 12.55 -14.32
N GLU A 59 5.65 13.58 -13.50
CA GLU A 59 5.06 14.83 -13.96
C GLU A 59 5.81 15.22 -15.22
N LEU A 60 5.14 15.16 -16.37
CA LEU A 60 5.68 15.66 -17.62
C LEU A 60 5.90 17.15 -17.38
N LEU A 61 7.15 17.52 -17.08
CA LEU A 61 7.56 18.91 -17.08
C LEU A 61 7.11 19.48 -18.43
N PRO A 62 6.36 20.61 -18.45
CA PRO A 62 5.87 21.15 -19.70
C PRO A 62 7.07 21.40 -20.62
N GLU A 63 7.04 20.79 -21.81
CA GLU A 63 8.06 21.02 -22.83
C GLU A 63 8.14 22.53 -23.11
N PRO A 64 9.35 23.09 -23.25
CA PRO A 64 9.49 24.50 -23.60
C PRO A 64 8.80 24.71 -24.95
N GLN A 65 7.75 25.56 -24.93
CA GLN A 65 7.08 26.02 -26.14
C GLN A 65 8.16 26.55 -27.09
N ALA A 66 8.36 25.89 -28.22
CA ALA A 66 9.20 26.44 -29.27
C ALA A 66 8.57 27.76 -29.71
N GLU A 67 9.29 28.85 -29.44
CA GLU A 67 8.96 30.19 -29.91
C GLU A 67 9.01 30.16 -31.44
N ASP A 68 7.86 29.96 -32.10
CA ASP A 68 7.74 30.22 -33.54
C ASP A 68 7.69 31.73 -33.73
N VAL A 69 8.87 32.33 -33.86
CA VAL A 69 9.04 33.63 -34.46
C VAL A 69 9.06 33.44 -35.97
N THR A 70 7.89 33.45 -36.61
CA THR A 70 7.76 33.86 -38.01
C THR A 70 6.59 34.82 -38.19
N THR A 71 6.94 36.09 -38.34
CA THR A 71 6.15 37.17 -38.94
C THR A 71 5.42 36.71 -40.20
N GLU A 72 4.14 37.05 -40.34
CA GLU A 72 3.57 37.76 -41.51
C GLU A 72 2.04 37.59 -41.63
N ASN A 73 1.33 38.69 -41.36
CA ASN A 73 -0.01 39.08 -41.86
C ASN A 73 -1.13 38.01 -41.98
N GLY A 74 -2.14 38.12 -41.12
CA GLY A 74 -3.46 37.54 -41.40
C GLY A 74 -4.37 37.46 -40.19
N ASP A 75 -5.29 38.42 -40.07
CA ASP A 75 -6.42 38.44 -39.15
C ASP A 75 -7.22 37.12 -39.21
N ILE A 76 -7.08 36.24 -38.22
CA ILE A 76 -8.09 35.20 -37.93
C ILE A 76 -8.24 35.00 -36.42
N GLN A 77 -9.33 35.54 -35.87
CA GLN A 77 -9.92 35.03 -34.63
C GLN A 77 -10.33 33.56 -34.85
N PRO A 78 -10.02 32.61 -33.94
CA PRO A 78 -10.73 31.34 -33.93
C PRO A 78 -12.16 31.59 -33.41
N GLU A 79 -13.17 31.32 -34.24
CA GLU A 79 -14.57 31.27 -33.83
C GLU A 79 -14.78 30.24 -32.70
N PRO A 80 -15.67 30.49 -31.72
CA PRO A 80 -16.00 29.52 -30.69
C PRO A 80 -16.71 28.30 -31.29
N PRO A 81 -16.52 27.09 -30.74
CA PRO A 81 -17.20 25.90 -31.25
C PRO A 81 -18.71 26.04 -31.08
N VAL A 82 -19.45 25.80 -32.17
CA VAL A 82 -20.90 25.62 -32.13
C VAL A 82 -21.19 24.30 -31.42
N THR A 83 -21.39 24.34 -30.10
CA THR A 83 -22.06 23.26 -29.38
C THR A 83 -23.56 23.37 -29.65
N ASP A 84 -24.03 22.43 -30.45
CA ASP A 84 -25.42 22.15 -30.76
C ASP A 84 -26.28 22.19 -29.49
N MET A 85 -27.26 23.10 -29.48
CA MET A 85 -28.34 23.09 -28.50
C MET A 85 -29.30 21.98 -28.89
N THR A 86 -29.26 20.82 -28.25
CA THR A 86 -30.48 20.05 -27.94
C THR A 86 -30.26 19.05 -26.80
N ASP A 87 -31.23 19.07 -25.89
CA ASP A 87 -31.75 17.93 -25.13
C ASP A 87 -31.68 18.00 -23.58
N THR A 88 -32.83 18.45 -23.05
CA THR A 88 -33.56 18.06 -21.83
C THR A 88 -33.03 18.43 -20.42
N GLN A 89 -33.49 19.61 -19.99
CA GLN A 89 -33.70 20.01 -18.60
C GLN A 89 -34.69 19.06 -17.89
N PRO A 90 -34.37 18.44 -16.73
CA PRO A 90 -35.39 17.79 -15.92
C PRO A 90 -36.17 18.84 -15.13
N GLU A 91 -37.50 18.88 -15.29
CA GLU A 91 -38.38 19.67 -14.45
C GLU A 91 -38.33 19.14 -13.00
N SER A 92 -37.81 19.93 -12.08
CA SER A 92 -37.93 19.67 -10.64
C SER A 92 -39.39 19.89 -10.24
N GLY A 93 -40.14 18.80 -10.10
CA GLY A 93 -41.47 18.80 -9.49
C GLY A 93 -41.40 19.21 -8.02
N THR A 94 -41.81 20.43 -7.71
CA THR A 94 -42.12 20.86 -6.35
C THR A 94 -43.35 20.09 -5.86
N MET A 95 -43.16 19.19 -4.90
CA MET A 95 -44.26 18.65 -4.09
C MET A 95 -44.62 19.66 -3.01
N LEU A 96 -45.86 20.14 -3.02
CA LEU A 96 -46.60 20.64 -1.84
C LEU A 96 -48.10 20.73 -2.15
#